data_AF-A0A933HSL2-F1
#
_entry.id   AF-A0A933HSL2-F1
#
_cell.length_a   1.000
_cell.length_b   1.000
_cell.length_c   1.000
_cell.angle_alpha   90.00
_cell.angle_beta   90.00
_cell.angle_gamma   90.00
#
_symmetry.space_group_name_H-M   'P 1'
#
loop_
_entity.id
_entity.type
_entity.pdbx_description
1 polymer ?
#
loop_
_entity_poly.entity_id
_entity_poly.type
_entity_poly.pdbx_seq_one_letter_code
_entity_poly.pdbx_strand_id
1 'polypeptide(L)'
;MVAQLEWARTSRRPYADTTNQFGIRFSLDALLAQVELALLEPEYAHALTLSTALTEYLAHNQMRHYQPAALLLHARALMNAAQLDRAAQTLHAARELAEQMKAYWRLWQVLAALGELETARGDSAAADASRAQARAWIEYIAARTPTELRAVFLQTPRVRAVLETG
;
A
#
# COMPACT_ATOMS: atom_id res chain seq x y z
N MET A 1 24.48 -40.87 10.24
CA MET A 1 23.13 -40.34 9.95
C MET A 1 23.13 -38.84 10.29
N VAL A 2 23.64 -38.02 9.38
CA VAL A 2 23.53 -36.55 9.34
C VAL A 2 23.51 -36.19 7.85
N ALA A 3 22.40 -35.66 7.35
CA ALA A 3 22.26 -35.19 5.97
C ALA A 3 21.97 -33.69 6.03
N GLN A 4 23.04 -32.92 5.89
CA GLN A 4 23.07 -31.46 5.74
C GLN A 4 22.94 -31.11 4.25
N LEU A 5 22.04 -30.16 3.96
CA LEU A 5 22.20 -29.09 2.96
C LEU A 5 22.35 -29.50 1.47
N GLU A 6 21.23 -29.83 0.81
CA GLU A 6 21.15 -29.95 -0.66
C GLU A 6 20.12 -29.02 -1.35
N TRP A 7 19.59 -27.99 -0.68
CA TRP A 7 18.72 -27.01 -1.36
C TRP A 7 19.45 -25.80 -2.00
N ALA A 8 20.79 -25.79 -2.01
CA ALA A 8 21.58 -24.63 -2.44
C ALA A 8 22.16 -24.72 -3.87
N ARG A 9 21.70 -25.64 -4.74
CA ARG A 9 22.40 -25.92 -6.01
C ARG A 9 21.62 -25.88 -7.31
N THR A 10 20.37 -25.42 -7.36
CA THR A 10 19.71 -25.18 -8.66
C THR A 10 18.52 -24.21 -8.61
N SER A 11 18.81 -22.92 -8.49
CA SER A 11 17.98 -21.89 -9.12
C SER A 11 18.84 -20.64 -9.32
N ARG A 12 19.23 -20.40 -10.58
CA ARG A 12 19.87 -19.16 -11.00
C ARG A 12 18.93 -18.01 -10.65
N ARG A 13 19.28 -17.21 -9.64
CA ARG A 13 18.63 -15.94 -9.31
C ARG A 13 18.92 -14.94 -10.44
N PRO A 14 17.92 -14.39 -11.15
CA PRO A 14 18.16 -13.29 -12.09
C PRO A 14 17.97 -11.91 -11.43
N TYR A 15 18.21 -11.78 -10.11
CA TYR A 15 18.06 -10.49 -9.42
C TYR A 15 19.02 -10.35 -8.24
N ALA A 16 20.32 -10.44 -8.50
CA ALA A 16 21.35 -10.26 -7.48
C ALA A 16 22.57 -9.52 -8.06
N ASP A 17 22.37 -8.32 -8.62
CA ASP A 17 23.52 -7.46 -8.96
C ASP A 17 23.27 -5.94 -8.92
N THR A 18 22.17 -5.45 -8.34
CA THR A 18 21.95 -4.00 -8.16
C THR A 18 21.81 -3.57 -6.69
N THR A 19 21.78 -4.52 -5.76
CA THR A 19 21.59 -4.26 -4.34
C THR A 19 22.84 -3.76 -3.60
N ASN A 20 23.94 -3.49 -4.31
CA ASN A 20 25.23 -3.17 -3.68
C ASN A 20 25.77 -1.76 -3.94
N GLN A 21 24.95 -0.80 -4.40
CA GLN A 21 25.40 0.60 -4.54
C GLN A 21 24.53 1.65 -3.82
N PHE A 22 23.35 1.29 -3.32
CA PHE A 22 22.52 2.21 -2.56
C PHE A 22 22.07 1.52 -1.28
N GLY A 23 22.39 2.12 -0.12
CA GLY A 23 22.08 1.55 1.18
C GLY A 23 20.62 1.14 1.31
N ILE A 24 20.35 0.10 2.12
CA ILE A 24 19.09 -0.65 2.34
C ILE A 24 17.80 0.20 2.39
N ARG A 25 17.89 1.51 2.66
CA ARG A 25 16.75 2.44 2.63
C ARG A 25 16.32 2.82 1.20
N PHE A 26 17.26 3.04 0.28
CA PHE A 26 16.96 3.35 -1.12
C PHE A 26 16.36 2.15 -1.88
N SER A 27 16.63 0.92 -1.43
CA SER A 27 16.01 -0.25 -2.04
C SER A 27 14.53 -0.38 -1.70
N LEU A 28 14.08 0.06 -0.52
CA LEU A 28 12.67 -0.07 -0.11
C LEU A 28 11.74 0.91 -0.82
N ASP A 29 12.15 2.18 -0.95
CA ASP A 29 11.39 3.16 -1.72
C ASP A 29 11.33 2.75 -3.21
N ALA A 30 12.43 2.19 -3.74
CA ALA A 30 12.45 1.63 -5.09
C ALA A 30 11.50 0.44 -5.24
N LEU A 31 11.44 -0.46 -4.26
CA LEU A 31 10.50 -1.60 -4.28
C LEU A 31 9.05 -1.14 -4.20
N LEU A 32 8.73 -0.15 -3.36
CA LEU A 32 7.39 0.45 -3.31
C LEU A 32 7.01 1.07 -4.66
N ALA A 33 7.94 1.82 -5.27
CA ALA A 33 7.72 2.42 -6.58
C ALA A 33 7.55 1.37 -7.70
N GLN A 34 8.28 0.26 -7.66
CA GLN A 34 8.12 -0.85 -8.60
C GLN A 34 6.72 -1.48 -8.49
N VAL A 35 6.19 -1.65 -7.28
CA VAL A 35 4.81 -2.12 -7.10
C VAL A 35 3.82 -1.09 -7.62
N GLU A 36 4.01 0.20 -7.34
CA GLU A 36 3.14 1.26 -7.88
C GLU A 36 3.15 1.28 -9.41
N LEU A 37 4.31 1.09 -10.04
CA LEU A 37 4.42 1.02 -11.49
C LEU A 37 3.70 -0.21 -12.05
N ALA A 38 3.93 -1.39 -11.45
CA ALA A 38 3.27 -2.63 -11.86
C ALA A 38 1.73 -2.56 -11.71
N LEU A 39 1.20 -1.76 -10.78
CA LEU A 39 -0.24 -1.55 -10.62
C LEU A 39 -0.86 -0.75 -11.77
N LEU A 40 -0.07 -0.02 -12.57
CA LEU A 40 -0.54 0.72 -13.74
C LEU A 40 -0.60 -0.16 -15.00
N GLU A 41 0.03 -1.33 -14.95
CA GLU A 41 0.01 -2.29 -16.05
C GLU A 41 -1.22 -3.22 -15.92
N PRO A 42 -1.81 -3.64 -17.05
CA PRO A 42 -2.92 -4.59 -17.04
C PRO A 42 -2.51 -5.99 -16.54
N GLU A 43 -1.21 -6.26 -16.39
CA GLU A 43 -0.66 -7.52 -15.87
C GLU A 43 -0.67 -7.57 -14.33
N TYR A 44 -1.87 -7.72 -13.75
CA TYR A 44 -2.06 -7.70 -12.29
C TYR A 44 -1.28 -8.77 -11.53
N ALA A 45 -0.91 -9.88 -12.19
CA ALA A 45 -0.11 -10.95 -11.60
C ALA A 45 1.28 -10.47 -11.15
N HIS A 46 1.88 -9.53 -11.91
CA HIS A 46 3.19 -8.97 -11.57
C HIS A 46 3.11 -8.11 -10.31
N ALA A 47 2.14 -7.20 -10.25
CA ALA A 47 1.88 -6.36 -9.07
C ALA A 47 1.58 -7.20 -7.82
N LEU A 48 0.80 -8.29 -7.97
CA LEU A 48 0.48 -9.19 -6.88
C LEU A 48 1.73 -9.93 -6.36
N THR A 49 2.58 -10.40 -7.27
CA THR A 49 3.84 -11.08 -6.90
C THR A 49 4.78 -10.15 -6.13
N LEU A 50 5.04 -8.95 -6.67
CA LEU A 50 5.92 -7.97 -6.04
C LEU A 50 5.38 -7.51 -4.68
N SER A 51 4.09 -7.18 -4.61
CA SER A 51 3.48 -6.72 -3.35
C SER A 51 3.45 -7.80 -2.27
N THR A 52 3.21 -9.06 -2.64
CA THR A 52 3.27 -10.19 -1.70
C THR A 52 4.67 -10.32 -1.12
N ALA A 53 5.70 -10.39 -1.96
CA ALA A 53 7.09 -10.49 -1.53
C ALA A 53 7.51 -9.30 -0.64
N LEU A 54 7.04 -8.09 -0.97
CA LEU A 54 7.31 -6.90 -0.16
C LEU A 54 6.65 -7.00 1.23
N THR A 55 5.38 -7.39 1.30
CA THR A 55 4.69 -7.53 2.60
C THR A 55 5.33 -8.59 3.49
N GLU A 56 5.71 -9.74 2.93
CA GLU A 56 6.42 -10.81 3.64
C GLU A 56 7.79 -10.34 4.13
N TYR A 57 8.56 -9.66 3.27
CA TYR A 57 9.86 -9.12 3.63
C TYR A 57 9.77 -8.11 4.77
N LEU A 58 8.82 -7.17 4.72
CA LEU A 58 8.62 -6.17 5.77
C LEU A 58 8.10 -6.78 7.08
N ALA A 59 7.28 -7.83 7.02
CA ALA A 59 6.82 -8.57 8.18
C ALA A 59 7.96 -9.32 8.85
N HIS A 60 8.72 -10.09 8.08
CA HIS A 60 9.85 -10.88 8.57
C HIS A 60 10.93 -10.02 9.23
N ASN A 61 11.25 -8.87 8.65
CA ASN A 61 12.27 -7.94 9.16
C ASN A 61 11.70 -6.90 10.15
N GLN A 62 10.44 -7.04 10.58
CA GLN A 62 9.79 -6.16 11.56
C GLN A 62 9.82 -4.66 11.19
N MET A 63 9.82 -4.34 9.89
CA MET A 63 9.91 -2.97 9.38
C MET A 63 8.54 -2.27 9.36
N ARG A 64 7.96 -2.11 10.55
CA ARG A 64 6.58 -1.66 10.78
C ARG A 64 6.21 -0.33 10.10
N HIS A 65 7.13 0.61 9.99
CA HIS A 65 6.86 1.93 9.40
C HIS A 65 6.54 1.90 7.90
N TYR A 66 6.98 0.87 7.16
CA TYR A 66 6.62 0.68 5.75
C TYR A 66 5.40 -0.22 5.55
N GLN A 67 5.00 -0.98 6.57
CA GLN A 67 3.94 -1.99 6.45
C GLN A 67 2.59 -1.41 6.00
N PRO A 68 2.08 -0.27 6.53
CA PRO A 68 0.82 0.30 6.04
C PRO A 68 0.85 0.62 4.54
N ALA A 69 1.99 1.11 4.04
CA ALA A 69 2.16 1.42 2.63
C ALA A 69 2.18 0.16 1.76
N ALA A 70 2.93 -0.87 2.17
CA ALA A 70 2.99 -2.13 1.44
C ALA A 70 1.65 -2.88 1.45
N LEU A 71 0.93 -2.88 2.58
CA LEU A 71 -0.41 -3.48 2.68
C LEU A 71 -1.41 -2.76 1.77
N LEU A 72 -1.38 -1.43 1.71
CA LEU A 72 -2.21 -0.66 0.79
C LEU A 72 -1.96 -1.05 -0.67
N LEU A 73 -0.69 -1.16 -1.08
CA LEU A 73 -0.33 -1.56 -2.44
C LEU A 73 -0.72 -3.01 -2.75
N HIS A 74 -0.55 -3.92 -1.78
CA HIS A 74 -0.98 -5.30 -1.91
C HIS A 74 -2.50 -5.42 -2.07
N ALA A 75 -3.26 -4.67 -1.27
CA ALA A 75 -4.72 -4.63 -1.41
C ALA A 75 -5.16 -4.12 -2.79
N ARG A 76 -4.50 -3.09 -3.33
CA ARG A 76 -4.78 -2.60 -4.69
C ARG A 76 -4.50 -3.66 -5.74
N ALA A 77 -3.41 -4.42 -5.60
CA ALA A 77 -3.12 -5.53 -6.51
C ALA A 77 -4.21 -6.62 -6.42
N LEU A 78 -4.69 -6.93 -5.21
CA LEU A 78 -5.79 -7.85 -5.00
C LEU A 78 -7.12 -7.34 -5.60
N MET A 79 -7.42 -6.04 -5.47
CA MET A 79 -8.60 -5.42 -6.07
C MET A 79 -8.57 -5.50 -7.60
N ASN A 80 -7.43 -5.17 -8.22
CA ASN A 80 -7.26 -5.29 -9.68
C ASN A 80 -7.40 -6.75 -10.15
N ALA A 81 -6.97 -7.71 -9.32
CA ALA A 81 -7.16 -9.14 -9.55
C ALA A 81 -8.56 -9.67 -9.15
N ALA A 82 -9.52 -8.79 -8.85
CA ALA A 82 -10.88 -9.10 -8.39
C ALA A 82 -10.98 -9.98 -7.13
N GLN A 83 -9.92 -10.04 -6.32
CA GLN A 83 -9.87 -10.79 -5.05
C GLN A 83 -10.36 -9.91 -3.88
N LEU A 84 -11.62 -9.47 -3.96
CA LEU A 84 -12.17 -8.43 -3.09
C LEU A 84 -12.17 -8.80 -1.60
N ASP A 85 -12.41 -10.06 -1.23
CA ASP A 85 -12.40 -10.48 0.18
C ASP A 85 -10.99 -10.42 0.79
N ARG A 86 -9.96 -10.81 0.02
CA ARG A 86 -8.57 -10.71 0.47
C ARG A 86 -8.11 -9.26 0.52
N ALA A 87 -8.57 -8.44 -0.41
CA ALA A 87 -8.33 -7.00 -0.37
C ALA A 87 -8.94 -6.37 0.89
N ALA A 88 -10.16 -6.77 1.26
CA ALA A 88 -10.84 -6.30 2.47
C ALA A 88 -10.01 -6.60 3.72
N GLN A 89 -9.61 -7.86 3.90
CA GLN A 89 -8.77 -8.28 5.03
C GLN A 89 -7.47 -7.49 5.10
N THR A 90 -6.84 -7.29 3.94
CA THR A 90 -5.57 -6.54 3.83
C THR A 90 -5.76 -5.05 4.18
N LEU A 91 -6.82 -4.41 3.71
CA LEU A 91 -7.11 -3.01 4.00
C LEU A 91 -7.51 -2.77 5.46
N HIS A 92 -8.27 -3.69 6.07
CA HIS A 92 -8.57 -3.61 7.49
C HIS A 92 -7.30 -3.72 8.34
N ALA A 93 -6.40 -4.66 8.03
CA ALA A 93 -5.10 -4.75 8.69
C ALA A 93 -4.25 -3.49 8.48
N ALA A 94 -4.25 -2.92 7.27
CA ALA A 94 -3.54 -1.68 6.97
C ALA A 94 -4.10 -0.50 7.78
N ARG A 95 -5.43 -0.42 7.94
CA ARG A 95 -6.12 0.61 8.71
C ARG A 95 -5.76 0.50 10.18
N GLU A 96 -5.93 -0.66 10.78
CA GLU A 96 -5.61 -0.91 12.20
C GLU A 96 -4.16 -0.54 12.50
N LEU A 97 -3.23 -0.95 11.64
CA LEU A 97 -1.82 -0.63 11.82
C LEU A 97 -1.55 0.87 11.67
N ALA A 98 -2.15 1.53 10.66
CA ALA A 98 -2.00 2.97 10.47
C ALA A 98 -2.57 3.78 11.65
N GLU A 99 -3.70 3.36 12.22
CA GLU A 99 -4.31 3.94 13.42
C GLU A 99 -3.40 3.78 14.64
N GLN A 100 -2.91 2.56 14.91
CA GLN A 100 -1.99 2.27 16.02
C GLN A 100 -0.70 3.11 15.93
N MET A 101 -0.18 3.29 14.72
CA MET A 101 1.04 4.05 14.47
C MET A 101 0.80 5.56 14.38
N LYS A 102 -0.45 6.03 14.44
CA LYS A 102 -0.84 7.42 14.16
C LYS A 102 -0.29 7.92 12.82
N ALA A 103 -0.22 7.03 11.83
CA ALA A 103 0.30 7.28 10.50
C ALA A 103 -0.78 7.96 9.63
N TYR A 104 -1.23 9.15 10.03
CA TYR A 104 -2.38 9.84 9.41
C TYR A 104 -2.22 10.02 7.89
N TRP A 105 -0.99 10.26 7.42
CA TRP A 105 -0.68 10.34 5.99
C TRP A 105 -1.06 9.09 5.20
N ARG A 106 -0.94 7.90 5.82
CA ARG A 106 -1.33 6.63 5.20
C ARG A 106 -2.78 6.26 5.51
N LEU A 107 -3.27 6.64 6.69
CA LEU A 107 -4.63 6.29 7.13
C LEU A 107 -5.71 6.78 6.16
N TRP A 108 -5.65 8.04 5.71
CA TRP A 108 -6.66 8.53 4.75
C TRP A 108 -6.60 7.80 3.40
N GLN A 109 -5.41 7.37 2.96
CA GLN A 109 -5.23 6.63 1.71
C GLN A 109 -5.83 5.22 1.81
N VAL A 110 -5.67 4.56 2.97
CA VAL A 110 -6.28 3.27 3.25
C VAL A 110 -7.81 3.39 3.32
N LEU A 111 -8.32 4.43 3.97
CA LEU A 111 -9.77 4.68 4.05
C LEU A 111 -10.38 4.99 2.67
N ALA A 112 -9.67 5.73 1.82
CA ALA A 112 -10.09 5.96 0.43
C ALA A 112 -10.18 4.63 -0.35
N ALA A 113 -9.17 3.76 -0.22
CA ALA A 113 -9.17 2.45 -0.86
C ALA A 113 -10.26 1.50 -0.31
N LEU A 114 -10.60 1.61 0.99
CA LEU A 114 -11.76 0.90 1.55
C LEU A 114 -13.06 1.35 0.87
N GLY A 115 -13.25 2.66 0.66
CA GLY A 115 -14.42 3.17 -0.05
C GLY A 115 -14.53 2.71 -1.50
N GLU A 116 -13.40 2.61 -2.20
CA GLU A 116 -13.32 2.01 -3.55
C GLU A 116 -13.71 0.52 -3.52
N LEU A 117 -13.17 -0.23 -2.58
CA LEU A 117 -13.48 -1.66 -2.40
C LEU A 117 -14.95 -1.89 -2.07
N GLU A 118 -15.51 -1.12 -1.15
CA GLU A 118 -16.92 -1.23 -0.72
C GLU A 118 -17.86 -0.91 -1.89
N THR A 119 -17.52 0.09 -2.72
CA THR A 119 -18.22 0.35 -3.98
C THR A 119 -18.18 -0.84 -4.91
N ALA A 120 -17.00 -1.46 -5.09
CA ALA A 120 -16.84 -2.64 -5.94
C ALA A 120 -17.64 -3.86 -5.42
N ARG A 121 -17.91 -3.92 -4.12
CA ARG A 121 -18.75 -4.95 -3.47
C ARG A 121 -20.24 -4.61 -3.46
N GLY A 122 -20.63 -3.42 -3.91
CA GLY A 122 -22.02 -2.96 -3.92
C GLY A 122 -22.52 -2.43 -2.56
N ASP A 123 -21.63 -2.18 -1.60
CA ASP A 123 -21.98 -1.60 -0.30
C ASP A 123 -21.74 -0.09 -0.32
N SER A 124 -22.70 0.66 -0.86
CA SER A 124 -22.58 2.11 -0.97
C SER A 124 -22.53 2.81 0.39
N ALA A 125 -23.26 2.29 1.38
CA ALA A 125 -23.31 2.88 2.72
C ALA A 125 -21.95 2.78 3.42
N ALA A 126 -21.30 1.62 3.36
CA ALA A 126 -19.94 1.46 3.86
C ALA A 126 -18.96 2.35 3.08
N ALA A 127 -19.09 2.37 1.75
CA ALA A 127 -18.22 3.19 0.89
C ALA A 127 -18.25 4.67 1.29
N ASP A 128 -19.44 5.23 1.51
CA ASP A 128 -19.63 6.62 1.91
C ASP A 128 -19.04 6.88 3.30
N ALA A 129 -19.20 5.94 4.24
CA ALA A 129 -18.62 6.05 5.58
C ALA A 129 -17.08 6.05 5.55
N SER A 130 -16.47 5.22 4.71
CA SER A 130 -15.01 5.17 4.52
C SER A 130 -14.49 6.45 3.85
N ARG A 131 -15.17 6.95 2.81
CA ARG A 131 -14.82 8.21 2.14
C ARG A 131 -14.94 9.42 3.05
N ALA A 132 -16.00 9.48 3.87
CA ALA A 132 -16.18 10.56 4.85
C ALA A 132 -15.03 10.59 5.87
N GLN A 133 -14.59 9.43 6.36
CA GLN A 133 -13.43 9.35 7.26
C GLN A 133 -12.13 9.75 6.55
N ALA A 134 -11.92 9.34 5.30
CA ALA A 134 -10.75 9.77 4.52
C ALA A 134 -10.70 11.30 4.37
N ARG A 135 -11.85 11.93 4.05
CA ARG A 135 -12.00 13.39 3.95
C ARG A 135 -11.66 14.09 5.27
N ALA A 136 -12.21 13.61 6.38
CA ALA A 136 -11.92 14.18 7.70
C ALA A 136 -10.41 14.17 8.04
N TRP A 137 -9.70 13.11 7.67
CA TRP A 137 -8.24 13.05 7.86
C TRP A 137 -7.47 13.97 6.92
N ILE A 138 -7.90 14.12 5.67
CA ILE A 138 -7.32 15.09 4.73
C ILE A 138 -7.47 16.51 5.30
N GLU A 139 -8.66 16.87 5.77
CA GLU A 139 -8.94 18.18 6.38
C GLU A 139 -8.08 18.39 7.65
N TYR A 140 -7.97 17.37 8.50
CA TYR A 140 -7.13 17.38 9.69
C TYR A 140 -5.66 17.66 9.36
N ILE A 141 -5.12 17.02 8.31
CA ILE A 141 -3.75 17.22 7.84
C ILE A 141 -3.61 18.63 7.28
N ALA A 142 -4.51 19.04 6.37
CA ALA A 142 -4.47 20.35 5.72
C ALA A 142 -4.47 21.50 6.75
N ALA A 143 -5.28 21.39 7.81
CA ALA A 143 -5.33 22.38 8.89
C ALA A 143 -3.99 22.56 9.63
N ARG A 144 -3.12 21.54 9.62
CA ARG A 144 -1.81 21.52 10.28
C ARG A 144 -0.64 21.72 9.30
N THR A 145 -0.92 21.74 8.01
CA THR A 145 0.07 22.04 6.98
C THR A 145 0.27 23.56 6.88
N PRO A 146 1.53 24.05 6.78
CA PRO A 146 1.83 25.45 6.47
C PRO A 146 1.06 25.94 5.25
N THR A 147 0.66 27.21 5.24
CA THR A 147 -0.25 27.77 4.23
C THR A 147 0.27 27.56 2.80
N GLU A 148 1.56 27.75 2.59
CA GLU A 148 2.25 27.57 1.31
C GLU A 148 2.23 26.12 0.80
N LEU A 149 2.27 25.13 1.70
CA LEU A 149 2.23 23.71 1.35
C LEU A 149 0.80 23.16 1.32
N ARG A 150 -0.15 23.81 2.01
CA ARG A 150 -1.55 23.39 2.08
C ARG A 150 -2.20 23.39 0.70
N ALA A 151 -2.00 24.45 -0.09
CA ALA A 151 -2.54 24.55 -1.44
C ALA A 151 -2.02 23.42 -2.34
N VAL A 152 -0.72 23.13 -2.27
CA VAL A 152 -0.09 22.03 -3.04
C VAL A 152 -0.65 20.67 -2.63
N PHE A 153 -0.78 20.42 -1.33
CA PHE A 153 -1.35 19.17 -0.81
C PHE A 153 -2.79 18.97 -1.30
N LEU A 154 -3.65 19.98 -1.16
CA LEU A 154 -5.06 19.91 -1.57
C LEU A 154 -5.23 19.76 -3.10
N GLN A 155 -4.27 20.23 -3.89
CA GLN A 155 -4.27 20.09 -5.34
C GLN A 155 -3.72 18.73 -5.84
N THR A 156 -3.15 17.91 -4.96
CA THR A 156 -2.61 16.61 -5.35
C THR A 156 -3.74 15.73 -5.90
N PRO A 157 -3.57 15.04 -7.05
CA PRO A 157 -4.66 14.29 -7.70
C PRO A 157 -5.37 13.29 -6.79
N ARG A 158 -4.60 12.55 -5.97
CA ARG A 158 -5.15 11.58 -5.02
C ARG A 158 -6.03 12.24 -3.94
N VAL A 159 -5.69 13.45 -3.50
CA VAL A 159 -6.47 14.20 -2.50
C VAL A 159 -7.75 14.73 -3.14
N ARG A 160 -7.64 15.34 -4.33
CA ARG A 160 -8.80 15.82 -5.07
C ARG A 160 -9.84 14.73 -5.33
N ALA A 161 -9.39 13.55 -5.77
CA ALA A 161 -10.27 12.41 -6.01
C ALA A 161 -11.14 12.10 -4.78
N VAL A 162 -10.57 12.07 -3.57
CA VAL A 162 -11.32 11.82 -2.33
C VAL A 162 -12.27 12.97 -1.99
N LEU A 163 -11.84 14.22 -2.20
CA LEU A 163 -12.67 15.39 -1.91
C LEU A 163 -13.85 15.54 -2.87
N GLU A 164 -13.67 15.14 -4.13
CA GLU A 164 -14.66 15.24 -5.21
C GLU A 164 -15.64 14.06 -5.26
N THR A 165 -15.27 12.91 -4.67
CA THR A 165 -16.17 11.76 -4.57
C THR A 165 -17.20 12.01 -3.47
N GLY A 166 -18.35 12.57 -3.88
CA GLY A 166 -19.54 12.85 -3.05
C GLY A 166 -20.47 11.66 -2.97
#